data_AF-A0A5J5FQI8-F1
#
_entry.id   AF-A0A5J5FQI8-F1
#
_cell.length_a   1.000
_cell.length_b   1.000
_cell.length_c   1.000
_cell.angle_alpha   90.00
_cell.angle_beta   90.00
_cell.angle_gamma   90.00
#
_symmetry.space_group_name_H-M   'P 1'
#
loop_
_entity.id
_entity.type
_entity.pdbx_description
1 polymer ?
#
loop_
_entity_poly.entity_id
_entity_poly.type
_entity_poly.pdbx_seq_one_letter_code
_entity_poly.pdbx_strand_id
1 'polypeptide(L)' 'MKRISPERKAATLAKLLPPYNMTVSAVAQMEGISEATLYNWRSQAKAEGKPVSGAEETAG' A
#
# COMPACT_ATOMS: atom_id res chain seq x y z
N MET A 1 14.25 -11.77 8.04
CA MET A 1 13.10 -11.03 7.50
C MET A 1 12.60 -11.74 6.24
N LYS A 2 11.33 -12.16 6.21
CA LYS A 2 10.73 -12.79 5.02
C LYS A 2 10.74 -11.73 3.91
N ARG A 3 11.64 -11.84 2.93
CA ARG A 3 11.74 -10.91 1.81
C ARG A 3 10.40 -10.93 1.08
N ILE A 4 9.63 -9.86 1.23
CA ILE A 4 8.41 -9.71 0.44
C ILE A 4 8.86 -9.35 -0.97
N SER A 5 8.51 -10.22 -1.93
CA SER A 5 8.79 -9.99 -3.34
C SER A 5 8.15 -8.68 -3.81
N PRO A 6 8.81 -7.95 -4.72
CA PRO A 6 8.27 -6.69 -5.26
C PRO A 6 6.89 -6.89 -5.91
N GLU A 7 6.65 -8.04 -6.54
CA GLU A 7 5.34 -8.42 -7.10
C GLU A 7 4.25 -8.45 -6.03
N ARG A 8 4.55 -9.01 -4.86
CA ARG A 8 3.61 -9.11 -3.75
C ARG A 8 3.35 -7.75 -3.13
N LYS A 9 4.37 -6.89 -3.01
CA LYS A 9 4.21 -5.46 -2.63
C LYS A 9 3.30 -4.73 -3.61
N ALA A 10 3.50 -4.90 -4.91
CA ALA A 10 2.69 -4.26 -5.95
C ALA A 10 1.23 -4.74 -5.92
N ALA A 11 0.98 -6.04 -5.81
CA ALA A 11 -0.37 -6.59 -5.69
C ALA A 11 -1.09 -6.10 -4.43
N THR A 12 -0.35 -5.95 -3.33
CA THR A 12 -0.87 -5.43 -2.06
C THR A 12 -1.24 -3.94 -2.17
N LEU A 13 -0.36 -3.12 -2.74
CA LEU A 13 -0.63 -1.70 -2.97
C LEU A 13 -1.77 -1.50 -3.98
N ALA A 14 -1.89 -2.36 -5.00
CA ALA A 14 -2.98 -2.30 -5.97
C ALA A 14 -4.37 -2.47 -5.34
N LYS A 15 -4.49 -3.22 -4.23
CA LYS A 15 -5.75 -3.35 -3.46
C LYS A 15 -6.13 -2.06 -2.73
N LEU A 16 -5.16 -1.21 -2.40
CA LEU A 16 -5.39 0.10 -1.80
C LEU A 16 -5.80 1.16 -2.84
N LEU A 17 -5.70 0.84 -4.13
CA LEU A 17 -6.07 1.73 -5.23
C LEU A 17 -7.47 1.38 -5.77
N PRO A 18 -8.15 2.33 -6.44
CA PRO A 18 -9.35 2.02 -7.20
C PRO A 18 -9.05 0.94 -8.25
N PRO A 19 -9.97 -0.02 -8.47
CA PRO A 19 -11.39 -0.02 -8.07
C PRO A 19 -11.67 -0.56 -6.65
N TYR A 20 -10.69 -1.14 -5.96
CA TYR A 20 -10.92 -1.82 -4.69
C TYR A 20 -11.00 -0.87 -3.49
N ASN A 21 -10.18 0.20 -3.52
CA ASN A 21 -10.13 1.25 -2.50
C ASN A 21 -10.11 0.70 -1.05
N MET A 22 -9.44 -0.44 -0.84
CA MET A 22 -9.41 -1.12 0.45
C MET A 22 -8.58 -0.33 1.46
N THR A 23 -8.90 -0.50 2.74
CA THR A 23 -8.12 0.11 3.82
C THR A 23 -6.83 -0.68 4.08
N VAL A 24 -5.82 0.02 4.60
CA VAL A 24 -4.54 -0.57 5.01
C VAL A 24 -4.77 -1.73 5.98
N SER A 25 -5.69 -1.59 6.93
CA SER A 25 -6.00 -2.63 7.93
C SER A 25 -6.60 -3.89 7.29
N ALA A 26 -7.54 -3.73 6.34
CA ALA A 26 -8.13 -4.88 5.64
C ALA A 26 -7.10 -5.64 4.80
N VAL A 27 -6.24 -4.91 4.09
CA VAL A 27 -5.16 -5.50 3.29
C VAL A 27 -4.09 -6.14 4.18
N ALA A 28 -3.77 -5.53 5.33
CA ALA A 28 -2.87 -6.08 6.34
C ALA A 28 -3.35 -7.44 6.85
N GLN A 29 -4.63 -7.53 7.21
CA GLN A 29 -5.22 -8.80 7.65
C GLN A 29 -5.28 -9.84 6.52
N MET A 30 -5.63 -9.43 5.29
CA MET A 30 -5.77 -10.34 4.16
C MET A 30 -4.43 -10.91 3.70
N GLU A 31 -3.38 -10.08 3.63
CA GLU A 31 -2.04 -10.51 3.19
C GLU A 31 -1.17 -11.05 4.34
N GLY A 32 -1.60 -10.86 5.59
CA GLY A 32 -0.81 -11.16 6.78
C GLY A 32 0.40 -10.25 6.92
N ILE A 33 0.25 -8.97 6.57
CA ILE A 33 1.32 -7.96 6.61
C ILE A 33 0.98 -6.94 7.69
N SER A 34 1.97 -6.50 8.46
CA SER A 34 1.75 -5.46 9.47
C SER A 34 1.42 -4.12 8.79
N GLU A 35 0.45 -3.40 9.37
CA GLU A 35 0.04 -2.07 8.88
C GLU A 35 1.24 -1.12 8.73
N ALA A 36 2.19 -1.17 9.68
CA ALA A 36 3.44 -0.42 9.62
C ALA A 36 4.24 -0.66 8.32
N THR A 37 4.26 -1.91 7.82
CA THR A 37 4.92 -2.26 6.55
C THR A 37 4.17 -1.66 5.37
N LEU A 38 2.84 -1.68 5.37
CA LEU A 38 2.03 -1.05 4.32
C LEU A 38 2.20 0.48 4.29
N TYR A 39 2.23 1.12 5.46
CA TYR A 39 2.56 2.54 5.59
C TYR A 39 3.95 2.85 5.02
N ASN A 40 4.95 2.01 5.34
CA ASN A 40 6.30 2.17 4.80
C ASN A 40 6.31 2.03 3.26
N TRP A 41 5.56 1.09 2.71
CA TRP A 41 5.44 0.90 1.27
C TRP A 41 4.72 2.05 0.56
N ARG A 42 3.66 2.60 1.16
CA ARG A 42 2.99 3.79 0.66
C ARG A 42 3.94 4.98 0.66
N SER A 43 4.70 5.17 1.74
CA SER A 43 5.68 6.24 1.84
C SER A 43 6.81 6.09 0.82
N GLN A 44 7.33 4.87 0.63
CA GLN A 44 8.31 4.56 -0.42
C GLN A 44 7.77 4.84 -1.82
N ALA A 45 6.53 4.42 -2.10
CA ALA A 45 5.97 4.60 -3.43
C ALA A 45 5.67 6.08 -3.73
N LYS A 46 5.27 6.87 -2.72
CA LYS A 46 5.20 8.33 -2.82
C LYS A 46 6.58 8.95 -3.10
N ALA A 47 7.62 8.47 -2.43
CA ALA A 47 9.00 8.91 -2.65
C ALA A 47 9.55 8.49 -4.04
N GLU A 48 9.13 7.33 -4.57
CA GLU A 48 9.43 6.88 -5.93
C GLU A 48 8.62 7.63 -7.01
N GLY A 49 7.72 8.55 -6.64
CA GLY A 49 6.85 9.26 -7.59
C GLY A 49 5.76 8.38 -8.21
N LYS A 50 5.50 7.19 -7.65
CA LYS A 50 4.40 6.31 -8.09
C LYS A 50 3.10 6.72 -7.39
N PRO A 51 1.99 6.91 -8.14
CA PRO A 51 0.71 7.27 -7.54
C PRO A 51 0.20 6.09 -6.69
N VAL A 52 0.25 6.26 -5.37
CA VAL A 52 -0.26 5.30 -4.38
C VAL A 52 -1.49 5.80 -3.62
N SER A 53 -2.12 6.84 -4.12
CA SER A 53 -3.38 7.34 -3.57
C SER A 53 -4.48 7.17 -4.62
N GLY A 54 -5.34 6.18 -4.37
CA GLY A 54 -6.73 6.27 -4.75
C GLY A 54 -7.37 7.35 -3.91
N ALA A 55 -7.56 8.52 -4.52
CA ALA A 55 -8.19 9.71 -3.96
C ALA A 55 -7.46 10.44 -2.81
N GLU A 56 -7.39 11.75 -3.00
CA GLU A 56 -7.19 12.82 -2.02
C GLU A 56 -5.73 13.10 -1.61
N GLU A 57 -5.12 13.97 -2.43
CA GLU A 57 -4.50 15.17 -1.88
C GLU A 57 -5.37 15.74 -0.74
N THR A 58 -4.87 15.68 0.48
CA THR A 58 -5.14 16.76 1.43
C THR A 58 -3.80 17.11 2.04
N ALA A 59 -3.07 17.95 1.31
CA ALA A 59 -2.20 18.91 1.94
C ALA A 59 -3.12 19.97 2.56
N GLY A 60 -3.08 20.08 3.88
CA GLY A 60 -3.69 21.13 4.68
C GLY A 60 -2.80 21.37 5.88
#